data_AF-A0A9N8V221-F1
#
_entry.id   AF-A0A9N8V221-F1
#
_cell.length_a   1.000
_cell.length_b   1.000
_cell.length_c   1.000
_cell.angle_alpha   90.00
_cell.angle_beta   90.00
_cell.angle_gamma   90.00
#
_symmetry.space_group_name_H-M   'P 1'
#
loop_
_entity.id
_entity.type
_entity.pdbx_description
1 polymer ?
#
loop_
_entity_poly.entity_id
_entity_poly.type
_entity_poly.pdbx_seq_one_letter_code
_entity_poly.pdbx_strand_id
1 'polypeptide(L)'
;MSKKIRNQCYCPLYMLVIADPWICLLRGIYIDKVIIEPLTDFISLIPKLGDDSQVSQIAQFLAALNFAMNRLNNYYQNLQLNNDGPNDQHYFPYFSTYQDKNNNRIRFKYIHPLTEDFQRPIWKAKANNHSIVIKFARRYSVKAHNICAELRLAPNLLYSKNPQNRFMIIVMDYVDGDQLTTQKINTMSHNIAKSS
;
A
#
# COMPACT_ATOMS: atom_id res chain seq x y z
N MET A 1 0.55 -14.56 18.26
CA MET A 1 1.13 -14.87 16.93
C MET A 1 2.66 -15.03 17.08
N SER A 2 3.27 -16.10 16.55
CA SER A 2 4.70 -16.38 16.74
C SER A 2 5.59 -15.39 15.99
N LYS A 3 6.70 -14.94 16.62
CA LYS A 3 7.71 -14.04 16.01
C LYS A 3 8.24 -14.58 14.67
N LYS A 4 8.26 -15.91 14.49
CA LYS A 4 8.66 -16.57 13.23
C LYS A 4 7.72 -16.23 12.07
N ILE A 5 6.41 -16.34 12.27
CA ILE A 5 5.40 -16.07 11.23
C ILE A 5 5.47 -14.60 10.82
N ARG A 6 5.54 -13.71 11.80
CA ARG A 6 5.60 -12.26 11.59
C ARG A 6 6.77 -11.83 10.72
N ASN A 7 7.94 -12.43 10.92
CA ASN A 7 9.16 -12.04 10.19
C ASN A 7 9.20 -12.57 8.74
N GLN A 8 8.22 -13.38 8.34
CA GLN A 8 8.25 -14.11 7.07
C GLN A 8 7.06 -13.79 6.17
N CYS A 9 6.00 -13.19 6.72
CA CYS A 9 4.84 -12.81 5.92
C CYS A 9 4.12 -11.58 6.45
N TYR A 10 3.28 -11.01 5.57
CA TYR A 10 2.45 -9.84 5.86
C TYR A 10 1.27 -10.11 6.81
N CYS A 11 1.18 -11.31 7.40
CA CYS A 11 0.12 -11.76 8.31
C CYS A 11 -1.29 -11.25 7.92
N PRO A 12 -1.81 -11.64 6.75
CA PRO A 12 -3.13 -11.20 6.31
C PRO A 12 -4.19 -11.61 7.33
N LEU A 13 -5.19 -10.76 7.53
CA LEU A 13 -6.32 -11.04 8.42
C LEU A 13 -7.58 -10.37 7.90
N TYR A 14 -8.72 -10.91 8.32
CA TYR A 14 -10.02 -10.27 8.17
C TYR A 14 -10.58 -9.97 9.56
N MET A 15 -11.17 -8.79 9.74
CA MET A 15 -11.90 -8.42 10.95
C MET A 15 -13.35 -8.16 10.59
N LEU A 16 -14.25 -8.89 11.23
CA LEU A 16 -15.67 -8.60 11.17
C LEU A 16 -16.00 -7.60 12.29
N VAL A 17 -16.47 -6.43 11.90
CA VAL A 17 -16.95 -5.40 12.83
C VAL A 17 -18.46 -5.48 12.90
N ILE A 18 -18.99 -5.47 14.12
CA ILE A 18 -20.42 -5.47 14.40
C ILE A 18 -20.71 -4.22 15.21
N ALA A 19 -21.59 -3.36 14.68
CA ALA A 19 -22.06 -2.14 15.31
C ALA A 19 -23.59 -2.13 15.24
N ASP A 20 -24.25 -2.54 16.33
CA ASP A 20 -25.70 -2.79 16.36
C ASP A 20 -26.12 -3.76 15.23
N PRO A 21 -27.24 -3.62 14.48
CA PRO A 21 -27.56 -4.57 13.41
C PRO A 21 -26.70 -4.34 12.15
N TRP A 22 -25.60 -3.60 12.23
CA TRP A 22 -24.73 -3.33 11.09
C TRP A 22 -23.45 -4.13 11.17
N ILE A 23 -23.05 -4.71 10.05
CA ILE A 23 -21.79 -5.45 9.93
C ILE A 23 -20.92 -4.89 8.82
N CYS A 24 -19.61 -4.84 9.01
CA CYS A 24 -18.67 -4.56 7.94
C CYS A 24 -17.43 -5.45 8.05
N LEU A 25 -16.83 -5.76 6.91
CA LEU A 25 -15.60 -6.53 6.84
C LEU A 25 -14.42 -5.60 6.61
N LEU A 26 -13.41 -5.69 7.46
CA LEU A 26 -12.12 -5.03 7.28
C LEU A 26 -11.08 -6.08 6.89
N ARG A 27 -10.12 -5.68 6.07
CA ARG A 27 -8.86 -6.42 5.87
C ARG A 27 -7.75 -5.81 6.71
N GLY A 28 -6.83 -6.65 7.15
CA GLY A 28 -5.61 -6.22 7.79
C GLY A 28 -4.38 -6.92 7.20
N ILE A 29 -3.25 -6.23 7.20
CA ILE A 29 -1.93 -6.81 7.01
C ILE A 29 -0.98 -6.25 8.08
N TYR A 30 -0.01 -7.06 8.48
CA TYR A 30 1.07 -6.68 9.36
C TYR A 30 2.36 -6.57 8.56
N ILE A 31 2.93 -5.37 8.51
CA ILE A 31 4.26 -5.09 7.93
C ILE A 31 5.23 -4.75 9.08
N ASP A 32 5.65 -3.51 9.21
CA ASP A 32 6.22 -2.93 10.44
C ASP A 32 5.12 -2.55 11.45
N LYS A 33 3.91 -2.32 10.95
CA LYS A 33 2.70 -2.04 11.72
C LYS A 33 1.47 -2.69 11.10
N VAL A 34 0.36 -2.64 11.83
CA VAL A 34 -0.93 -3.09 11.31
C VAL A 34 -1.52 -2.01 10.40
N ILE A 35 -1.81 -2.37 9.16
CA ILE A 35 -2.61 -1.57 8.23
C ILE A 35 -3.98 -2.21 8.15
N ILE A 36 -5.03 -1.44 8.43
CA ILE A 36 -6.43 -1.88 8.38
C ILE A 36 -7.15 -1.06 7.31
N GLU A 37 -7.95 -1.73 6.48
CA GLU A 37 -8.76 -1.08 5.45
C GLU A 37 -10.13 -1.75 5.33
N PRO A 38 -11.23 -0.97 5.25
CA PRO A 38 -12.55 -1.53 4.96
C PRO A 38 -12.60 -2.23 3.60
N LEU A 39 -13.15 -3.45 3.57
CA LEU A 39 -13.48 -4.18 2.35
C LEU A 39 -14.92 -3.95 1.91
N THR A 40 -15.81 -3.73 2.88
CA THR A 40 -17.22 -3.43 2.64
C THR A 40 -17.63 -2.22 3.47
N ASP A 41 -18.65 -1.52 3.00
CA ASP A 41 -19.40 -0.60 3.84
C ASP A 41 -20.17 -1.39 4.93
N PHE A 42 -20.79 -0.65 5.85
CA PHE A 42 -21.70 -1.24 6.84
C PHE A 42 -23.00 -1.72 6.17
N ILE A 43 -23.28 -3.01 6.31
CA ILE A 43 -24.47 -3.69 5.79
C ILE A 43 -25.45 -3.84 6.95
N SER A 44 -26.67 -3.33 6.79
CA SER A 44 -27.74 -3.50 7.78
C SER A 44 -28.36 -4.90 7.68
N LEU A 45 -28.45 -5.55 8.84
CA LEU A 45 -29.14 -6.82 9.08
C LEU A 45 -30.61 -6.65 9.48
N ILE A 46 -31.09 -5.41 9.60
CA ILE A 46 -32.51 -5.15 9.85
C ILE A 46 -33.29 -5.53 8.59
N PRO A 47 -34.24 -6.48 8.66
CA PRO A 47 -35.06 -6.83 7.51
C PRO A 47 -35.89 -5.64 7.06
N LYS A 48 -35.74 -5.25 5.80
CA LYS A 48 -36.65 -4.33 5.14
C LYS A 48 -37.80 -5.14 4.56
N LEU A 49 -39.02 -4.85 5.00
CA LEU A 49 -40.21 -5.57 4.55
C LEU A 49 -40.37 -5.39 3.03
N GLY A 50 -40.44 -6.50 2.28
CA GLY A 50 -40.60 -6.50 0.82
C GLY A 50 -39.34 -6.22 0.00
N ASP A 51 -38.15 -6.22 0.61
CA ASP A 51 -36.88 -6.00 -0.08
C ASP A 51 -36.01 -7.28 -0.14
N ASP A 52 -36.31 -8.14 -1.11
CA ASP A 52 -35.54 -9.36 -1.40
C ASP A 52 -34.09 -9.07 -1.83
N SER A 53 -33.81 -7.83 -2.25
CA SER A 53 -32.46 -7.42 -2.65
C SER A 53 -31.53 -7.32 -1.45
N GLN A 54 -32.03 -6.89 -0.28
CA GLN A 54 -31.26 -6.85 0.95
C GLN A 54 -30.90 -8.26 1.42
N VAL A 55 -31.85 -9.20 1.37
CA VAL A 55 -31.61 -10.62 1.71
C VAL A 55 -30.54 -11.19 0.79
N SER A 56 -30.63 -10.90 -0.51
CA SER A 56 -29.65 -11.32 -1.51
C SER A 56 -28.26 -10.71 -1.27
N GLN A 57 -28.19 -9.43 -0.87
CA GLN A 57 -26.94 -8.75 -0.54
C GLN A 57 -26.26 -9.38 0.69
N ILE A 58 -27.03 -9.65 1.75
CA ILE A 58 -26.52 -10.30 2.97
C ILE A 58 -26.04 -11.73 2.65
N ALA A 59 -26.81 -12.50 1.87
CA ALA A 59 -26.43 -13.85 1.45
C ALA A 59 -25.13 -13.83 0.64
N GLN A 60 -24.99 -12.90 -0.32
CA GLN A 60 -23.75 -12.73 -1.09
C GLN A 60 -22.57 -12.33 -0.20
N PHE A 61 -22.78 -11.44 0.76
CA PHE A 61 -21.77 -11.06 1.73
C PHE A 61 -21.28 -12.26 2.55
N LEU A 62 -22.21 -13.05 3.11
CA LEU A 62 -21.87 -14.24 3.91
C LEU A 62 -21.17 -15.32 3.06
N ALA A 63 -21.62 -15.54 1.83
CA ALA A 63 -20.96 -16.45 0.90
C ALA A 63 -19.52 -15.98 0.60
N ALA A 64 -19.33 -14.70 0.28
CA ALA A 64 -18.01 -14.11 0.03
C ALA A 64 -17.11 -14.17 1.26
N LEU A 65 -17.66 -13.95 2.46
CA LEU A 65 -16.95 -14.08 3.73
C LEU A 65 -16.45 -15.52 3.94
N ASN A 66 -17.30 -16.52 3.68
CA ASN A 66 -16.90 -17.92 3.76
C ASN A 66 -15.75 -18.24 2.78
N PHE A 67 -15.84 -17.77 1.53
CA PHE A 67 -14.73 -17.91 0.57
C PHE A 67 -13.45 -17.23 1.06
N ALA A 68 -13.56 -16.02 1.62
CA ALA A 68 -12.42 -15.28 2.15
C ALA A 68 -11.75 -16.03 3.31
N MET A 69 -12.54 -16.57 4.25
CA MET A 69 -12.04 -17.37 5.38
C MET A 69 -11.35 -18.65 4.91
N ASN A 70 -11.92 -19.37 3.92
CA ASN A 70 -11.30 -20.55 3.34
C ASN A 70 -9.95 -20.23 2.67
N ARG A 71 -9.88 -19.11 1.94
CA ARG A 71 -8.61 -18.63 1.34
C ARG A 71 -7.59 -18.27 2.41
N LEU A 72 -8.02 -17.63 3.49
CA LEU A 72 -7.14 -17.26 4.60
C LEU A 72 -6.58 -18.49 5.33
N ASN A 73 -7.44 -19.47 5.59
CA ASN A 73 -7.03 -20.73 6.20
C ASN A 73 -6.04 -21.46 5.28
N ASN A 74 -6.36 -21.61 4.00
CA ASN A 74 -5.48 -22.22 3.01
C ASN A 74 -4.11 -21.51 2.95
N TYR A 75 -4.09 -20.17 2.99
CA TYR A 75 -2.86 -19.39 3.04
C TYR A 75 -1.98 -19.75 4.25
N TYR A 76 -2.55 -19.82 5.46
CA TYR A 76 -1.78 -20.15 6.65
C TYR A 76 -1.36 -21.63 6.73
N GLN A 77 -2.18 -22.54 6.19
CA GLN A 77 -1.83 -23.97 6.12
C GLN A 77 -0.67 -24.23 5.15
N ASN A 78 -0.58 -23.46 4.06
CA ASN A 78 0.48 -23.57 3.05
C ASN A 78 1.62 -22.57 3.26
N LEU A 79 1.68 -21.92 4.43
CA LEU A 79 2.70 -20.92 4.71
C LEU A 79 4.06 -21.61 4.91
N GLN A 80 4.94 -21.50 3.91
CA GLN A 80 6.30 -22.00 3.99
C GLN A 80 7.15 -21.05 4.82
N LEU A 81 7.53 -21.50 6.01
CA LEU A 81 8.41 -20.75 6.90
C LEU A 81 9.87 -21.08 6.56
N ASN A 82 10.53 -20.24 5.75
CA ASN A 82 11.93 -20.45 5.36
C ASN A 82 12.85 -20.22 6.57
N ASN A 83 13.88 -21.06 6.76
CA ASN A 83 14.86 -20.85 7.84
C ASN A 83 15.92 -19.78 7.51
N ASP A 84 15.96 -19.28 6.27
CA ASP A 84 17.00 -18.41 5.70
C ASP A 84 16.88 -16.91 6.09
N GLY A 85 16.36 -16.61 7.28
CA GLY A 85 16.23 -15.24 7.77
C GLY A 85 14.93 -14.53 7.36
N PRO A 86 14.76 -13.27 7.79
CA PRO A 86 13.56 -12.48 7.48
C PRO A 86 13.46 -12.17 5.98
N ASN A 87 12.26 -12.27 5.42
CA ASN A 87 12.02 -11.96 4.02
C ASN A 87 11.80 -10.45 3.84
N ASP A 88 12.83 -9.63 3.70
CA ASP A 88 12.69 -8.16 3.69
C ASP A 88 11.66 -7.59 2.70
N GLN A 89 11.35 -8.33 1.63
CA GLN A 89 10.26 -7.99 0.71
C GLN A 89 8.92 -7.80 1.42
N HIS A 90 8.68 -8.47 2.55
CA HIS A 90 7.43 -8.38 3.30
C HIS A 90 7.17 -7.02 3.96
N TYR A 91 8.13 -6.11 3.96
CA TYR A 91 7.91 -4.73 4.41
C TYR A 91 7.52 -3.80 3.26
N PHE A 92 7.51 -4.28 2.02
CA PHE A 92 7.29 -3.48 0.82
C PHE A 92 6.06 -3.92 0.04
N PRO A 93 5.47 -3.03 -0.79
CA PRO A 93 4.38 -3.43 -1.67
C PRO A 93 4.77 -4.56 -2.62
N TYR A 94 3.81 -5.42 -2.95
CA TYR A 94 4.02 -6.55 -3.87
C TYR A 94 4.45 -6.14 -5.29
N PHE A 95 4.06 -4.95 -5.73
CA PHE A 95 4.42 -4.42 -7.05
C PHE A 95 5.94 -4.27 -7.17
N SER A 96 6.57 -5.04 -8.05
CA SER A 96 8.04 -5.14 -8.19
C SER A 96 8.50 -5.16 -9.65
N THR A 97 7.58 -4.98 -10.60
CA THR A 97 7.89 -4.93 -12.03
C THR A 97 7.00 -3.94 -12.76
N TYR A 98 7.54 -3.21 -13.74
CA TYR A 98 6.78 -2.33 -14.65
C TYR A 98 7.22 -2.52 -16.10
N GLN A 99 6.49 -1.91 -17.05
CA GLN A 99 6.86 -1.89 -18.46
C GLN A 99 7.49 -0.55 -18.80
N ASP A 100 8.66 -0.55 -19.43
CA ASP A 100 9.26 0.68 -19.95
C ASP A 100 8.51 1.20 -21.19
N LYS A 101 8.98 2.30 -21.76
CA LYS A 101 8.41 2.91 -22.98
C LYS A 101 8.46 1.99 -24.21
N ASN A 102 9.33 0.99 -24.20
CA ASN A 102 9.51 0.01 -25.27
C ASN A 102 8.79 -1.32 -24.95
N ASN A 103 7.90 -1.33 -23.94
CA ASN A 103 7.18 -2.50 -23.43
C ASN A 103 8.08 -3.61 -22.85
N ASN A 104 9.34 -3.35 -22.56
CA ASN A 104 10.21 -4.29 -21.86
C ASN A 104 9.81 -4.37 -20.39
N ARG A 105 9.79 -5.59 -19.85
CA ARG A 105 9.51 -5.81 -18.44
C ARG A 105 10.74 -5.51 -17.59
N ILE A 106 10.66 -4.44 -16.80
CA ILE A 106 11.70 -4.03 -15.86
C ILE A 106 11.35 -4.54 -14.46
N ARG A 107 12.29 -5.26 -13.84
CA ARG A 107 12.20 -5.67 -12.42
C ARG A 107 13.02 -4.72 -11.56
N PHE A 108 12.51 -4.42 -10.38
CA PHE A 108 13.20 -3.58 -9.41
C PHE A 108 13.11 -4.16 -8.00
N LYS A 109 13.97 -3.68 -7.11
CA LYS A 109 13.95 -3.99 -5.68
C LYS A 109 13.76 -2.71 -4.89
N TYR A 110 12.90 -2.75 -3.88
CA TYR A 110 12.76 -1.64 -2.93
C TYR A 110 14.03 -1.51 -2.08
N ILE A 111 14.31 -0.28 -1.65
CA ILE A 111 15.42 0.02 -0.74
C ILE A 111 14.87 0.47 0.61
N HIS A 112 14.12 1.57 0.65
CA HIS A 112 13.53 2.12 1.87
C HIS A 112 12.36 3.08 1.54
N PRO A 113 11.44 3.35 2.47
CA PRO A 113 10.43 4.40 2.32
C PRO A 113 11.09 5.79 2.23
N LEU A 114 10.49 6.70 1.45
CA LEU A 114 10.96 8.10 1.34
C LEU A 114 10.25 9.04 2.32
N THR A 115 9.32 8.52 3.11
CA THR A 115 8.60 9.25 4.15
C THR A 115 8.12 8.28 5.22
N GLU A 116 8.02 8.77 6.45
CA GLU A 116 7.41 8.03 7.56
C GLU A 116 5.87 8.14 7.55
N ASP A 117 5.31 9.05 6.75
CA ASP A 117 3.85 9.19 6.61
C ASP A 117 3.29 8.07 5.73
N PHE A 118 2.67 7.09 6.36
CA PHE A 118 2.09 5.95 5.67
C PHE A 118 0.86 6.29 4.82
N GLN A 119 0.28 7.48 4.96
CA GLN A 119 -0.73 7.97 4.02
C GLN A 119 -0.10 8.44 2.69
N ARG A 120 1.22 8.58 2.66
CA ARG A 120 2.04 8.90 1.49
C ARG A 120 2.88 7.67 1.12
N PRO A 121 2.29 6.65 0.49
CA PRO A 121 3.01 5.44 0.09
C PRO A 121 4.01 5.75 -1.04
N ILE A 122 5.24 6.10 -0.67
CA ILE A 122 6.34 6.46 -1.57
C ILE A 122 7.66 5.82 -1.10
N TRP A 123 8.36 5.15 -2.02
CA TRP A 123 9.58 4.39 -1.73
C TRP A 123 10.68 4.68 -2.75
N LYS A 124 11.93 4.59 -2.30
CA LYS A 124 13.10 4.48 -3.16
C LYS A 124 13.27 3.02 -3.56
N ALA A 125 13.52 2.79 -4.84
CA ALA A 125 13.81 1.47 -5.39
C ALA A 125 14.98 1.54 -6.38
N LYS A 126 15.57 0.38 -6.67
CA LYS A 126 16.62 0.22 -7.68
C LYS A 126 16.14 -0.70 -8.79
N ALA A 127 16.15 -0.18 -10.01
CA ALA A 127 15.91 -0.93 -11.24
C ALA A 127 17.22 -0.96 -12.04
N ASN A 128 17.79 -2.14 -12.27
CA ASN A 128 19.13 -2.28 -12.84
C ASN A 128 20.15 -1.46 -12.01
N ASN A 129 20.84 -0.49 -12.62
CA ASN A 129 21.74 0.44 -11.94
C ASN A 129 21.14 1.84 -11.74
N HIS A 130 19.84 2.01 -11.96
CA HIS A 130 19.13 3.28 -11.87
C HIS A 130 18.26 3.36 -10.61
N SER A 131 18.33 4.49 -9.91
CA SER A 131 17.47 4.74 -8.75
C SER A 131 16.14 5.34 -9.23
N ILE A 132 15.05 4.77 -8.73
CA ILE A 132 13.69 5.16 -9.09
C ILE A 132 12.85 5.39 -7.83
N VAL A 133 11.74 6.10 -8.01
CA VAL A 133 10.72 6.29 -7.00
C VAL A 133 9.48 5.49 -7.38
N ILE A 134 8.96 4.71 -6.45
CA ILE A 134 7.65 4.07 -6.55
C ILE A 134 6.68 4.84 -5.67
N LYS A 135 5.65 5.43 -6.27
CA LYS A 135 4.60 6.18 -5.57
C LYS A 135 3.24 5.56 -5.85
N PHE A 136 2.45 5.42 -4.81
CA PHE A 136 1.04 5.06 -4.92
C PHE A 136 0.19 6.28 -4.57
N ALA A 137 -0.82 6.57 -5.37
CA ALA A 137 -1.67 7.74 -5.14
C ALA A 137 -3.12 7.43 -5.51
N ARG A 138 -4.09 7.89 -4.71
CA ARG A 138 -5.51 7.78 -5.08
C ARG A 138 -5.86 8.59 -6.32
N ARG A 139 -5.21 9.75 -6.48
CA ARG A 139 -5.39 10.67 -7.60
C ARG A 139 -4.02 11.17 -8.04
N TYR A 140 -3.75 11.13 -9.34
CA TYR A 140 -2.50 11.62 -9.92
C TYR A 140 -2.74 12.18 -11.31
N SER A 141 -2.25 13.40 -11.57
CA SER A 141 -2.33 14.00 -12.90
C SER A 141 -1.05 13.71 -13.68
N VAL A 142 -1.08 12.65 -14.49
CA VAL A 142 0.03 12.30 -15.39
C VAL A 142 0.32 13.45 -16.36
N LYS A 143 -0.72 14.10 -16.89
CA LYS A 143 -0.57 15.24 -17.81
C LYS A 143 0.16 16.41 -17.14
N ALA A 144 -0.26 16.83 -15.95
CA ALA A 144 0.40 17.93 -15.24
C ALA A 144 1.83 17.57 -14.86
N HIS A 145 2.07 16.33 -14.42
CA HIS A 145 3.41 15.84 -14.12
C HIS A 145 4.34 15.92 -15.32
N ASN A 146 3.89 15.48 -16.50
CA ASN A 146 4.70 15.52 -17.72
C ASN A 146 5.04 16.95 -18.14
N ILE A 147 4.09 17.89 -18.07
CA ILE A 147 4.36 19.31 -18.32
C ILE A 147 5.42 19.84 -17.35
N CYS A 148 5.32 19.52 -16.05
CA CYS A 148 6.34 19.91 -15.08
C CYS A 148 7.70 19.26 -15.39
N ALA A 149 7.73 18.01 -15.85
CA ALA A 149 8.97 17.33 -16.20
C ALA A 149 9.65 17.94 -17.43
N GLU A 150 8.88 18.34 -18.46
CA GLU A 150 9.38 19.08 -19.63
C GLU A 150 10.03 20.42 -19.22
N LEU A 151 9.44 21.09 -18.22
CA LEU A 151 9.98 22.32 -17.63
C LEU A 151 11.08 22.07 -16.59
N ARG A 152 11.52 20.82 -16.39
CA ARG A 152 12.51 20.41 -15.35
C ARG A 152 12.10 20.75 -13.91
N LEU A 153 10.79 20.88 -13.66
CA LEU A 153 10.18 21.12 -12.35
C LEU A 153 9.74 19.82 -11.65
N ALA A 154 9.74 18.70 -12.37
CA ALA A 154 9.47 17.37 -11.84
C ALA A 154 10.42 16.33 -12.45
N PRO A 155 10.67 15.20 -11.76
CA PRO A 155 11.45 14.10 -12.32
C PRO A 155 10.76 13.48 -13.54
N ASN A 156 11.52 12.82 -14.41
CA ASN A 156 10.92 12.13 -15.56
C ASN A 156 9.98 11.02 -15.07
N LEU A 157 8.80 10.96 -15.69
CA LEU A 157 7.87 9.85 -15.48
C LEU A 157 8.31 8.66 -16.32
N LEU A 158 8.57 7.53 -15.65
CA LEU A 158 8.99 6.28 -16.29
C LEU A 158 7.80 5.36 -16.59
N TYR A 159 6.81 5.34 -15.69
CA TYR A 159 5.61 4.52 -15.84
C TYR A 159 4.46 5.07 -15.01
N SER A 160 3.23 4.90 -15.50
CA SER A 160 2.03 5.11 -14.72
C SER A 160 0.96 4.09 -15.09
N LYS A 161 0.26 3.55 -14.09
CA LYS A 161 -0.91 2.68 -14.30
C LYS A 161 -2.01 3.02 -13.32
N ASN A 162 -3.24 3.08 -13.82
CA ASN A 162 -4.43 3.18 -13.01
C ASN A 162 -5.16 1.83 -12.99
N PRO A 163 -4.87 0.93 -12.02
CA PRO A 163 -5.72 -0.22 -11.81
C PRO A 163 -7.09 0.27 -11.33
N GLN A 164 -8.15 -0.03 -12.09
CA GLN A 164 -9.53 0.41 -11.82
C GLN A 164 -9.88 0.31 -10.33
N ASN A 165 -10.33 1.41 -9.73
CA ASN A 165 -10.69 1.55 -8.31
C ASN A 165 -9.59 1.22 -7.28
N ARG A 166 -8.31 1.39 -7.62
CA ARG A 166 -7.20 1.24 -6.68
C ARG A 166 -6.26 2.45 -6.73
N PHE A 167 -5.24 2.45 -5.87
CA PHE A 167 -4.14 3.40 -5.98
C PHE A 167 -3.51 3.33 -7.38
N MET A 168 -3.37 4.50 -8.02
CA MET A 168 -2.52 4.66 -9.19
C MET A 168 -1.09 4.34 -8.79
N ILE A 169 -0.39 3.61 -9.67
CA ILE A 169 1.02 3.26 -9.52
C ILE A 169 1.80 4.22 -10.40
N ILE A 170 2.77 4.91 -9.80
CA ILE A 170 3.63 5.88 -10.46
C ILE A 170 5.08 5.47 -10.25
N VAL A 171 5.83 5.38 -11.33
CA VAL A 171 7.28 5.18 -11.32
C VAL A 171 7.93 6.37 -11.99
N MET A 172 8.87 7.00 -11.31
CA MET A 172 9.60 8.17 -11.80
C MET A 172 11.08 8.08 -11.44
N ASP A 173 11.90 8.90 -12.07
CA ASP A 173 13.30 9.04 -11.70
C ASP A 173 13.45 9.46 -10.23
N TYR A 174 14.46 8.92 -9.55
CA TYR A 174 14.88 9.46 -8.26
C TYR A 174 15.77 10.68 -8.49
N VAL A 175 15.43 11.79 -7.83
CA VAL A 175 16.27 12.99 -7.79
C VAL A 175 16.99 12.99 -6.45
N ASP A 176 18.32 13.06 -6.52
CA ASP A 176 19.16 13.16 -5.33
C ASP A 176 19.07 14.58 -4.77
N GLY A 177 18.86 14.69 -3.46
CA GLY A 177 18.67 15.97 -2.80
C GLY A 177 18.00 15.85 -1.44
N ASP A 178 18.24 16.85 -0.60
CA ASP A 178 17.66 16.92 0.74
C ASP A 178 16.19 17.35 0.68
N GLN A 179 15.36 16.69 1.50
CA GLN A 179 14.01 17.18 1.73
C GLN A 179 14.07 18.51 2.49
N LEU A 180 13.45 19.56 1.94
CA LEU A 180 13.38 20.89 2.57
C LEU A 180 12.81 20.86 4.01
N THR A 181 11.99 19.85 4.33
CA THR A 181 11.46 19.62 5.69
C THR A 181 12.53 19.26 6.70
N THR A 182 13.59 18.55 6.29
CA THR A 182 14.72 18.20 7.16
C THR A 182 15.57 19.43 7.48
N GLN A 183 15.71 20.37 6.53
CA GLN A 183 16.47 21.60 6.74
C GLN A 183 15.80 22.54 7.75
N LYS A 184 14.45 22.63 7.80
CA LYS A 184 13.76 23.47 8.79
C LYS A 184 13.98 23.01 10.24
N ILE A 185 14.13 21.70 10.49
CA ILE A 185 14.38 21.18 11.84
C ILE A 185 15.80 21.59 12.30
N ASN A 186 16.80 21.53 11.42
CA ASN A 186 18.16 21.92 11.77
C ASN A 186 18.29 23.44 11.99
N THR A 187 17.59 24.27 11.22
CA THR A 187 17.62 25.74 11.39
C THR A 187 16.88 26.19 12.66
N MET A 188 15.82 25.49 13.08
CA MET A 188 15.14 25.80 14.36
C MET A 188 15.98 25.39 15.58
N SER A 189 16.66 24.23 15.54
CA SER A 189 17.54 23.79 16.63
C SER A 189 18.76 24.70 16.82
N HIS A 190 19.29 25.28 15.73
CA HIS A 190 20.46 26.15 15.78
C HIS A 190 20.16 27.56 16.30
N ASN A 191 18.91 28.02 16.21
CA ASN A 191 18.49 29.32 16.73
C ASN A 191 18.12 29.29 18.22
N ILE A 192 17.77 28.12 18.77
CA ILE A 192 17.51 27.96 20.22
C ILE A 192 18.85 27.85 21.00
N ALA A 193 19.89 27.27 20.40
CA ALA A 193 21.20 27.14 21.03
C ALA A 193 22.05 28.44 21.04
N LYS A 194 21.58 29.51 20.39
CA LYS A 194 22.27 30.83 20.36
C LYS A 194 21.59 31.91 21.22
N SER A 195 20.52 31.57 21.96
CA SER A 195 19.79 32.49 22.83
C SER A 195 19.82 32.07 24.30
N SER A 196 20.92 31.48 24.76
CA SER A 196 21.15 31.13 26.17
C SER A 196 22.57 31.53 26.56
#